data_AF-A0A9D9PPG7-F1
#
_entry.id   AF-A0A9D9PPG7-F1
#
_cell.length_a   1.000
_cell.length_b   1.000
_cell.length_c   1.000
_cell.angle_alpha   90.00
_cell.angle_beta   90.00
_cell.angle_gamma   90.00
#
_symmetry.space_group_name_H-M   'P 1'
#
loop_
_entity.id
_entity.type
_entity.pdbx_description
1 polymer ?
#
loop_
_entity_poly.entity_id
_entity_poly.type
_entity_poly.pdbx_seq_one_letter_code
_entity_poly.pdbx_strand_id
1 'polypeptide(L)'
;MNDNNKWATPTPLRPDGTNLLPFPVNALPPIIGDMAQAIATTTSTDVAMAGTSILSAVSYCFSGVYRMSAKRDHTEPLVLYSLTVA
;
A
#
# COMPACT_ATOMS: atom_id res chain seq x y z
N MET A 1 -17.20 16.39 -41.29
CA MET A 1 -16.61 16.81 -40.00
C MET A 1 -15.94 15.56 -39.45
N ASN A 2 -14.60 15.48 -39.53
CA ASN A 2 -13.88 14.22 -39.42
C ASN A 2 -13.88 13.67 -37.98
N ASP A 3 -14.20 12.38 -37.86
CA ASP A 3 -14.14 11.48 -36.70
C ASP A 3 -12.70 11.22 -36.18
N ASN A 4 -11.79 12.20 -36.25
CA ASN A 4 -10.35 12.01 -36.06
C ASN A 4 -9.86 12.08 -34.61
N ASN A 5 -10.75 12.01 -33.60
CA ASN A 5 -10.37 12.26 -32.20
C ASN A 5 -10.62 11.08 -31.24
N LYS A 6 -10.74 9.85 -31.74
CA LYS A 6 -10.90 8.66 -30.89
C LYS A 6 -9.52 8.16 -30.43
N TRP A 7 -9.23 8.36 -29.15
CA TRP A 7 -8.07 7.77 -28.49
C TRP A 7 -8.12 6.24 -28.62
N ALA A 8 -6.99 5.63 -28.99
CA ALA A 8 -6.87 4.17 -28.98
C ALA A 8 -6.95 3.66 -27.53
N THR A 9 -7.66 2.55 -27.32
CA THR A 9 -7.75 1.93 -26.01
C THR A 9 -6.35 1.44 -25.59
N PRO A 10 -5.83 1.84 -24.42
CA PRO A 10 -4.51 1.43 -23.98
C PRO A 10 -4.45 -0.10 -23.80
N THR A 11 -3.42 -0.72 -24.34
CA THR A 11 -3.18 -2.16 -24.17
C THR A 11 -2.80 -2.43 -22.72
N PRO A 12 -3.53 -3.29 -21.99
CA PRO A 12 -3.17 -3.64 -20.62
C PRO A 12 -1.81 -4.32 -20.56
N LEU A 13 -0.96 -3.93 -19.59
CA LEU A 13 0.32 -4.61 -19.34
C LEU A 13 0.15 -6.07 -18.89
N ARG A 14 -1.02 -6.40 -18.33
CA ARG A 14 -1.45 -7.78 -18.03
C ARG A 14 -2.82 -8.05 -18.66
N PRO A 15 -2.92 -9.00 -19.60
CA PRO A 15 -4.18 -9.33 -20.28
C PRO A 15 -5.29 -9.81 -19.34
N ASP A 16 -4.93 -10.56 -18.29
CA ASP A 16 -5.88 -11.16 -17.34
C ASP A 16 -6.24 -10.24 -16.16
N GLY A 17 -5.82 -8.97 -16.23
CA GLY A 17 -5.91 -8.04 -15.11
C GLY A 17 -4.91 -8.34 -13.99
N THR A 18 -4.92 -7.49 -12.97
CA THR A 18 -4.10 -7.67 -11.77
C THR A 18 -4.89 -8.46 -10.74
N ASN A 19 -4.69 -9.78 -10.68
CA ASN A 19 -5.17 -10.62 -9.56
C ASN A 19 -4.33 -10.34 -8.30
N LEU A 20 -4.33 -9.10 -7.83
CA LEU A 20 -3.61 -8.66 -6.64
C LEU A 20 -4.49 -8.87 -5.43
N LEU A 21 -3.91 -9.44 -4.37
CA LEU A 21 -4.57 -9.49 -3.08
C LEU A 21 -4.80 -8.04 -2.58
N PRO A 22 -5.97 -7.76 -1.97
CA PRO A 22 -6.23 -6.44 -1.40
C PRO A 22 -5.28 -6.17 -0.23
N PHE A 23 -5.03 -4.89 0.05
CA PHE A 23 -4.24 -4.51 1.21
C PHE A 23 -4.94 -4.96 2.51
N PRO A 24 -4.23 -5.65 3.43
CA PRO A 24 -4.84 -6.30 4.58
C PRO A 24 -5.06 -5.31 5.73
N VAL A 25 -6.01 -4.39 5.59
CA VAL A 25 -6.33 -3.37 6.62
C VAL A 25 -6.65 -4.00 7.98
N ASN A 26 -7.33 -5.14 7.97
CA ASN A 26 -7.69 -5.94 9.12
C ASN A 26 -6.50 -6.61 9.85
N ALA A 27 -5.30 -6.61 9.26
CA ALA A 27 -4.08 -7.04 9.95
C ALA A 27 -3.42 -5.90 10.75
N LEU A 28 -3.87 -4.66 10.57
CA LEU A 28 -3.36 -3.51 11.32
C LEU A 28 -4.01 -3.46 12.72
N PRO A 29 -3.32 -2.90 13.73
CA PRO A 29 -3.96 -2.53 14.99
C PRO A 29 -5.18 -1.64 14.73
N PRO A 30 -6.30 -1.79 15.46
CA PRO A 30 -7.58 -1.15 15.12
C PRO A 30 -7.48 0.36 14.84
N ILE A 31 -6.80 1.10 15.72
CA ILE A 31 -6.61 2.56 15.59
C ILE A 31 -5.87 2.92 14.28
N ILE A 32 -4.88 2.11 13.89
CA ILE A 32 -4.10 2.33 12.66
C ILE A 32 -4.92 1.94 11.43
N GLY A 33 -5.71 0.87 11.51
CA GLY A 33 -6.64 0.47 10.44
C GLY A 33 -7.67 1.55 10.14
N ASP A 34 -8.30 2.10 11.18
CA ASP A 34 -9.28 3.19 11.07
C ASP A 34 -8.64 4.45 10.46
N MET A 35 -7.43 4.81 10.92
CA MET A 35 -6.67 5.92 10.37
C MET A 35 -6.36 5.74 8.88
N ALA A 36 -5.95 4.54 8.45
CA ALA A 36 -5.66 4.25 7.05
C ALA A 36 -6.90 4.44 6.17
N GLN A 37 -8.07 3.95 6.61
CA GLN A 37 -9.32 4.13 5.87
C GLN A 37 -9.76 5.61 5.81
N ALA A 38 -9.63 6.35 6.92
CA ALA A 38 -9.98 7.75 6.96
C ALA A 38 -9.12 8.60 6.02
N ILE A 39 -7.80 8.33 5.97
CA ILE A 39 -6.87 9.01 5.05
C ILE A 39 -7.20 8.67 3.60
N ALA A 40 -7.42 7.39 3.29
CA ALA A 40 -7.78 6.95 1.94
C ALA A 40 -9.07 7.64 1.45
N THR A 41 -10.08 7.72 2.32
CA THR A 41 -11.36 8.37 2.04
C THR A 41 -11.20 9.87 1.80
N THR A 42 -10.47 10.57 2.68
CA THR A 42 -10.30 12.02 2.59
C THR A 42 -9.43 12.46 1.42
N THR A 43 -8.51 11.61 0.99
CA THR A 43 -7.61 11.89 -0.16
C THR A 43 -8.11 11.30 -1.48
N SER A 44 -9.21 10.53 -1.46
CA SER A 44 -9.70 9.77 -2.63
C SER A 44 -8.63 8.89 -3.27
N THR A 45 -7.81 8.22 -2.44
CA THR A 45 -6.75 7.30 -2.87
C THR A 45 -7.02 5.87 -2.40
N ASP A 46 -6.26 4.91 -2.93
CA ASP A 46 -6.33 3.51 -2.47
C ASP A 46 -5.85 3.39 -1.02
N VAL A 47 -6.52 2.58 -0.21
CA VAL A 47 -6.16 2.34 1.19
C VAL A 47 -4.76 1.73 1.34
N ALA A 48 -4.26 1.02 0.33
CA ALA A 48 -2.89 0.55 0.26
C ALA A 48 -1.89 1.72 0.33
N MET A 49 -2.17 2.84 -0.33
CA MET A 49 -1.28 4.00 -0.32
C MET A 49 -1.18 4.64 1.07
N ALA A 50 -2.32 4.81 1.74
CA ALA A 50 -2.37 5.31 3.10
C ALA A 50 -1.71 4.33 4.08
N GLY A 51 -2.05 3.04 3.99
CA GLY A 51 -1.51 1.98 4.84
C GLY A 51 0.00 1.83 4.71
N THR A 52 0.54 1.85 3.49
CA THR A 52 1.99 1.83 3.24
C THR A 52 2.69 3.03 3.86
N SER A 53 2.12 4.23 3.72
CA SER A 53 2.69 5.45 4.32
C SER A 53 2.70 5.39 5.86
N ILE A 54 1.62 4.89 6.47
CA ILE A 54 1.55 4.69 7.92
C ILE A 54 2.57 3.64 8.39
N LEU A 55 2.68 2.49 7.71
CA LEU A 55 3.67 1.46 8.04
C LEU A 55 5.11 2.00 8.00
N SER A 56 5.38 2.93 7.09
CA SER A 56 6.69 3.61 6.99
C SER A 56 6.98 4.44 8.23
N ALA A 57 6.01 5.25 8.66
CA ALA A 57 6.13 6.04 9.88
C ALA A 57 6.30 5.16 11.13
N VAL A 58 5.50 4.10 11.25
CA VAL A 58 5.60 3.11 12.35
C VAL A 58 6.96 2.44 12.33
N SER A 59 7.45 1.98 11.18
CA SER A 59 8.77 1.36 11.07
C SER A 59 9.87 2.30 11.54
N TYR A 60 9.79 3.57 11.21
CA TYR A 60 10.77 4.56 11.66
C TYR A 60 10.70 4.77 13.18
N CYS A 61 9.50 5.00 13.72
CA CYS A 61 9.30 5.25 15.16
C CYS A 61 9.77 4.09 16.05
N PHE A 62 9.66 2.86 15.57
CA PHE A 62 10.02 1.65 16.32
C PHE A 62 11.36 1.03 15.87
N SER A 63 12.08 1.70 14.96
CA SER A 63 13.38 1.25 14.49
C SER A 63 14.36 1.15 15.66
N GLY A 64 15.05 0.01 15.77
CA GLY A 64 16.00 -0.26 16.85
C GLY A 64 15.38 -0.64 18.20
N VAL A 65 14.06 -0.51 18.38
CA VAL A 65 13.35 -0.92 19.61
C VAL A 65 12.76 -2.33 19.47
N TYR A 66 12.23 -2.64 18.29
CA TYR A 66 11.62 -3.94 17.99
C TYR A 66 12.34 -4.68 16.88
N ARG A 67 12.22 -6.01 16.90
CA ARG A 67 12.70 -6.91 15.85
C ARG A 67 11.52 -7.69 15.27
N MET A 68 11.52 -7.88 13.96
CA MET A 68 10.50 -8.60 13.22
C MET A 68 10.99 -10.02 12.93
N SER A 69 10.12 -11.02 13.10
CA SER A 69 10.41 -12.42 12.79
C SER A 69 9.47 -12.91 11.70
N ALA A 70 9.91 -12.81 10.44
CA ALA A 70 9.18 -13.36 9.30
C ALA A 70 9.29 -14.89 9.20
N LYS A 71 10.36 -15.47 9.76
CA LYS A 71 10.69 -16.90 9.73
C LYS A 71 11.13 -17.34 11.12
N ARG A 72 10.79 -18.58 11.51
CA ARG A 72 11.00 -19.13 12.87
C ARG A 72 12.39 -18.89 13.46
N ASP A 73 13.44 -18.96 12.65
CA ASP A 73 14.83 -18.87 13.12
C ASP A 73 15.53 -17.57 12.70
N HIS A 74 14.79 -16.60 12.16
CA HIS A 74 15.36 -15.35 11.65
C HIS A 74 14.63 -14.13 12.20
N THR A 75 15.41 -13.15 12.64
CA THR A 75 14.89 -11.86 13.09
C THR A 75 15.68 -10.72 12.46
N GLU A 76 14.98 -9.69 12.03
CA GLU A 76 15.58 -8.49 11.44
C GLU A 76 15.13 -7.24 12.21
N PRO A 77 15.94 -6.18 12.25
CA PRO A 77 15.48 -4.87 12.70
C PRO A 77 14.30 -4.39 11.85
N LEU A 78 13.37 -3.65 12.46
CA LEU A 78 12.21 -3.11 11.76
C LEU A 78 12.64 -1.95 10.83
N VAL A 79 12.98 -2.28 9.58
CA VAL A 79 13.38 -1.31 8.54
C VAL A 79 12.55 -1.55 7.29
N LEU A 80 11.40 -0.89 7.19
CA LEU A 80 10.57 -0.91 6.00
C LEU A 80 11.05 0.13 5.00
N TYR A 81 11.31 -0.32 3.77
CA TYR A 81 11.48 0.52 2.60
C TYR A 81 10.18 0.54 1.81
N SER A 82 9.57 1.71 1.69
CA SER A 82 8.27 1.89 1.07
C SER A 82 8.33 2.89 -0.08
N LEU A 83 7.44 2.72 -1.04
CA LEU A 83 7.23 3.64 -2.14
C LEU A 83 5.72 3.78 -2.35
N THR A 84 5.20 4.97 -2.11
CA THR A 84 3.81 5.33 -2.40
C THR A 84 3.79 6.15 -3.69
N VAL A 85 3.02 5.73 -4.69
CA VAL A 85 2.87 6.43 -5.98
C VAL A 85 1.42 6.85 -6.13
N ALA A 86 1.20 8.15 -6.34
CA ALA A 86 -0.12 8.78 -6.50
C ALA A 86 -0.41 9.14 -7.96
#